data_AF-A0A8C6WX37-F1
#
_entry.id   AF-A0A8C6WX37-F1
#
_cell.length_a   1.000
_cell.length_b   1.000
_cell.length_c   1.000
_cell.angle_alpha   90.00
_cell.angle_beta   90.00
_cell.angle_gamma   90.00
#
_symmetry.space_group_name_H-M   'P 1'
#
loop_
_entity.id
_entity.type
_entity.pdbx_description
1 polymer ?
#
loop_
_entity_poly.entity_id
_entity_poly.type
_entity_poly.pdbx_seq_one_letter_code
_entity_poly.pdbx_strand_id
1 'polypeptide(L)'
;MPVYKKAEHVTEVVKRCPNHELGRDFNDGQAAPASHLIRVEGNNLSQYVDDPVTGRQSVYVPYEAPQVGTEFTTILYNFMCNSSCVGGMNRRPILIIITLETRDGQVLGRRSFEGRICACPGRDRKADEDHFREQQALNESVAKNGSANKRSEDGEFFFLLFFLSDNMRKKIRLDEFF
;
A
#
# COMPACT_ATOMS: atom_id res chain seq x y z
N MET A 1 -0.83 -2.43 -7.25
CA MET A 1 -0.57 -1.15 -7.95
C MET A 1 -0.73 0.04 -7.00
N PRO A 2 0.23 0.99 -6.93
CA PRO A 2 0.11 2.23 -6.16
C PRO A 2 -0.59 3.34 -6.94
N VAL A 3 -1.46 4.11 -6.27
CA VAL A 3 -2.17 5.29 -6.80
C VAL A 3 -2.23 6.39 -5.74
N TYR A 4 -2.19 7.67 -6.11
CA TYR A 4 -2.39 8.74 -5.12
C TYR A 4 -3.83 8.77 -4.59
N LYS A 5 -3.99 9.00 -3.28
CA LYS A 5 -5.30 9.00 -2.60
C LYS A 5 -6.15 10.23 -2.98
N LYS A 6 -5.52 11.40 -3.16
CA LYS A 6 -6.22 12.65 -3.50
C LYS A 6 -6.58 12.67 -4.99
N ALA A 7 -7.82 13.06 -5.29
CA ALA A 7 -8.33 13.14 -6.66
C ALA A 7 -7.49 14.05 -7.57
N GLU A 8 -6.97 15.16 -7.03
CA GLU A 8 -6.10 16.10 -7.75
C GLU A 8 -4.82 15.46 -8.31
N HIS A 9 -4.35 14.37 -7.69
CA HIS A 9 -3.12 13.68 -8.06
C HIS A 9 -3.37 12.28 -8.62
N VAL A 10 -4.63 11.84 -8.74
CA VAL A 10 -4.94 10.44 -9.08
C VAL A 10 -4.45 10.05 -10.48
N THR A 11 -4.39 11.02 -11.40
CA THR A 11 -3.88 10.85 -12.78
C THR A 11 -2.36 10.77 -12.84
N GLU A 12 -1.65 11.23 -11.82
CA GLU A 12 -0.20 11.15 -11.75
C GLU A 12 0.25 9.72 -11.43
N VAL A 13 1.34 9.30 -12.06
CA VAL A 13 1.96 8.00 -11.80
C VAL A 13 2.80 8.09 -10.54
N VAL A 14 2.56 7.18 -9.60
CA VAL A 14 3.41 7.04 -8.41
C VAL A 14 4.72 6.38 -8.81
N LYS A 15 5.82 7.13 -8.75
CA LYS A 15 7.18 6.66 -9.09
C LYS A 15 8.14 6.83 -7.91
N ARG A 16 9.29 6.16 -7.98
CA ARG A 16 10.42 6.44 -7.08
C ARG A 16 10.94 7.86 -7.32
N CYS A 17 11.60 8.44 -6.32
CA CYS A 17 12.24 9.73 -6.51
C CYS A 17 13.55 9.58 -7.32
N PRO A 18 14.01 10.63 -8.01
CA PRO A 18 15.24 10.59 -8.82
C PRO A 18 16.46 10.07 -8.04
N ASN A 19 16.59 10.44 -6.77
CA ASN A 19 17.70 10.00 -5.93
C ASN A 19 17.70 8.48 -5.70
N HIS A 20 16.52 7.89 -5.48
CA HIS A 20 16.39 6.45 -5.26
C HIS A 20 16.39 5.65 -6.58
N GLU A 21 15.95 6.25 -7.68
CA GLU A 21 16.01 5.62 -9.01
C GLU A 21 17.44 5.53 -9.53
N LEU A 22 18.26 6.56 -9.28
CA LEU A 22 19.69 6.59 -9.65
C LEU A 22 20.60 5.83 -8.67
N GLY A 23 20.13 5.61 -7.43
CA GLY A 23 20.85 4.82 -6.45
C GLY A 23 21.07 3.40 -6.95
N ARG A 24 22.33 2.95 -7.00
CA ARG A 24 22.73 1.59 -7.38
C ARG A 24 22.33 0.54 -6.34
N ASP A 25 21.71 0.99 -5.25
CA ASP A 25 21.39 0.18 -4.12
C ASP A 25 20.33 -0.86 -4.54
N PHE A 26 20.70 -2.13 -4.45
CA PHE A 26 19.80 -3.29 -4.55
C PHE A 26 19.38 -3.75 -5.96
N ASN A 27 20.30 -3.71 -6.93
CA ASN A 27 20.14 -4.42 -8.22
C ASN A 27 21.01 -5.68 -8.36
N ASP A 28 21.68 -6.12 -7.29
CA ASP A 28 22.43 -7.39 -7.29
C ASP A 28 21.45 -8.58 -7.28
N GLY A 29 20.98 -8.94 -8.48
CA GLY A 29 20.33 -10.22 -8.75
C GLY A 29 18.80 -10.23 -8.80
N GLN A 30 18.10 -9.10 -8.71
CA GLN A 30 16.63 -9.05 -8.75
C GLN A 30 16.08 -8.60 -10.11
N ALA A 31 15.09 -9.34 -10.63
CA ALA A 31 14.36 -9.08 -11.88
C ALA A 31 13.49 -7.80 -11.89
N ALA A 32 13.64 -6.92 -10.90
CA ALA A 32 12.75 -5.78 -10.66
C ALA A 32 13.33 -4.49 -11.26
N PRO A 33 12.59 -3.76 -12.11
CA PRO A 33 13.07 -2.48 -12.65
C PRO A 33 13.34 -1.44 -11.56
N ALA A 34 14.33 -0.58 -11.79
CA ALA A 34 14.73 0.46 -10.85
C ALA A 34 13.63 1.50 -10.61
N SER A 35 12.71 1.72 -11.55
CA SER A 35 11.65 2.72 -11.46
C SER A 35 10.51 2.32 -10.51
N HIS A 36 10.26 1.01 -10.33
CA HIS A 36 9.10 0.50 -9.59
C HIS A 36 9.20 0.78 -8.08
N LEU A 37 8.16 1.43 -7.54
CA LEU A 37 8.05 1.68 -6.10
C LEU A 37 7.90 0.40 -5.28
N ILE A 38 7.13 -0.57 -5.77
CA ILE A 38 6.80 -1.81 -5.07
C ILE A 38 7.57 -2.96 -5.70
N ARG A 39 8.26 -3.73 -4.87
CA ARG A 39 8.94 -4.97 -5.24
C ARG A 39 8.37 -6.15 -4.46
N VAL A 40 8.55 -7.34 -5.00
CA VAL A 40 8.17 -8.60 -4.35
C VAL A 40 9.44 -9.33 -3.94
N GLU A 41 9.50 -9.77 -2.68
CA GLU A 41 10.61 -10.55 -2.14
C GLU A 41 10.23 -12.04 -2.04
N GLY A 42 11.20 -12.92 -2.27
CA GLY A 42 11.02 -14.36 -2.10
C GLY A 42 10.22 -15.05 -3.21
N ASN A 43 9.88 -14.35 -4.30
CA ASN A 43 9.23 -14.95 -5.46
C ASN A 43 9.90 -14.53 -6.78
N ASN A 44 10.59 -15.48 -7.42
CA ASN A 44 11.32 -15.28 -8.68
C ASN A 44 10.39 -15.26 -9.91
N LEU A 45 9.11 -15.60 -9.75
CA LEU A 45 8.09 -15.51 -10.80
C LEU A 45 7.37 -14.16 -10.80
N SER A 46 7.82 -13.20 -9.98
CA SER A 46 7.27 -11.84 -10.00
C SER A 46 7.55 -11.15 -11.33
N GLN A 47 6.50 -10.57 -11.92
CA GLN A 47 6.57 -9.86 -13.19
C GLN A 47 6.21 -8.39 -12.99
N TYR A 48 7.06 -7.52 -13.50
CA TYR A 48 6.90 -6.07 -13.39
C TYR A 48 6.38 -5.54 -14.72
N VAL A 49 5.29 -4.77 -14.67
CA VAL A 49 4.60 -4.28 -15.86
C VAL A 49 4.36 -2.78 -15.73
N ASP A 50 4.71 -2.06 -16.79
CA ASP A 50 4.32 -0.68 -17.02
C ASP A 50 3.13 -0.66 -17.98
N ASP A 51 2.01 -0.07 -17.57
CA ASP A 51 0.85 0.12 -18.44
C ASP A 51 1.23 1.07 -19.60
N PRO A 52 1.10 0.64 -20.87
CA PRO A 52 1.53 1.44 -22.02
C PRO A 52 0.68 2.69 -22.26
N VAL A 53 -0.55 2.74 -21.73
CA VAL A 53 -1.48 3.86 -21.90
C VAL A 53 -1.36 4.83 -20.73
N THR A 54 -1.40 4.32 -19.50
CA THR A 54 -1.44 5.17 -18.31
C THR A 54 -0.06 5.40 -17.70
N GLY A 55 0.95 4.64 -18.12
CA GLY A 55 2.29 4.65 -17.53
C GLY A 55 2.34 4.13 -16.10
N ARG A 56 1.24 3.54 -15.58
CA ARG A 56 1.16 3.03 -14.22
C ARG A 56 1.98 1.77 -14.06
N GLN A 57 2.71 1.72 -12.96
CA GLN A 57 3.60 0.61 -12.65
C GLN A 57 2.89 -0.38 -11.74
N SER A 58 2.98 -1.66 -12.09
CA SER A 58 2.36 -2.75 -11.36
C SER A 58 3.31 -3.94 -11.25
N VAL A 59 3.01 -4.84 -10.33
CA VAL A 59 3.74 -6.10 -10.15
C VAL A 59 2.72 -7.21 -10.01
N TYR A 60 2.92 -8.29 -10.76
CA TYR A 60 2.12 -9.50 -10.76
C TYR A 60 2.91 -10.63 -10.13
N VAL A 61 2.21 -11.48 -9.38
CA VAL A 61 2.77 -12.68 -8.78
C VAL A 61 1.76 -13.80 -9.00
N PRO A 62 2.17 -14.98 -9.48
CA PRO A 62 1.26 -16.12 -9.57
C PRO A 62 0.65 -16.42 -8.20
N TYR A 63 -0.66 -16.66 -8.18
CA TYR A 63 -1.34 -17.09 -6.95
C TYR A 63 -0.87 -18.51 -6.57
N GLU A 64 -0.38 -18.64 -5.35
CA GLU A 64 -0.01 -19.92 -4.73
C GLU A 64 -1.06 -20.29 -3.68
N ALA A 65 -1.45 -21.56 -3.67
CA ALA A 65 -2.37 -22.06 -2.65
C ALA A 65 -1.77 -21.90 -1.24
N PRO A 66 -2.59 -21.69 -0.20
CA PRO A 66 -2.11 -21.59 1.17
C PRO A 66 -1.26 -22.81 1.56
N GLN A 67 -0.24 -22.58 2.37
CA GLN A 67 0.61 -23.66 2.87
C GLN A 67 -0.20 -24.57 3.81
N VAL A 68 0.15 -25.84 3.87
CA VAL A 68 -0.52 -26.81 4.76
C VAL A 68 -0.50 -26.30 6.21
N GLY A 69 -1.67 -26.25 6.84
CA GLY A 69 -1.83 -25.70 8.19
C GLY A 69 -2.06 -24.18 8.25
N THR A 70 -2.22 -23.52 7.10
CA THR A 70 -2.61 -22.11 7.01
C THR A 70 -3.82 -21.93 6.10
N GLU A 71 -4.64 -20.92 6.38
CA GLU A 71 -5.82 -20.57 5.58
C GLU A 71 -5.55 -19.39 4.64
N PHE A 72 -4.32 -18.86 4.64
CA PHE A 72 -3.96 -17.64 3.91
C PHE A 72 -2.63 -17.79 3.16
N THR A 73 -2.55 -17.12 2.00
CA THR A 73 -1.29 -16.96 1.27
C THR A 73 -0.63 -15.65 1.64
N THR A 74 0.69 -15.67 1.78
CA THR A 74 1.50 -14.50 2.14
C THR A 74 2.27 -13.99 0.93
N ILE A 75 2.18 -12.68 0.66
CA ILE A 75 3.10 -12.00 -0.27
C ILE A 75 3.94 -10.97 0.50
N LEU A 76 5.25 -10.98 0.24
CA LEU A 76 6.22 -10.07 0.85
C LEU A 76 6.49 -8.91 -0.10
N TYR A 77 6.03 -7.72 0.27
CA TYR A 77 6.23 -6.49 -0.49
C TYR A 77 7.29 -5.60 0.12
N ASN A 78 8.16 -5.08 -0.73
CA ASN A 78 9.20 -4.10 -0.39
C ASN A 78 8.90 -2.76 -1.07
N PHE A 79 8.96 -1.69 -0.29
CA PHE A 79 8.72 -0.33 -0.78
C PHE A 79 10.05 0.41 -0.90
N MET A 80 10.40 0.80 -2.13
CA MET A 80 11.75 1.25 -2.48
C MET A 80 11.93 2.77 -2.41
N CYS A 81 11.01 3.47 -1.74
CA CYS A 81 11.04 4.93 -1.57
C CYS A 81 10.21 5.33 -0.34
N ASN A 82 10.63 6.39 0.34
CA ASN A 82 9.88 6.95 1.48
C ASN A 82 8.82 7.94 1.00
N SER A 83 7.71 8.02 1.73
CA SER A 83 6.64 8.97 1.42
C SER A 83 7.13 10.42 1.43
N SER A 84 8.16 10.75 2.20
CA SER A 84 8.75 12.09 2.29
C SER A 84 9.68 12.47 1.13
N CYS A 85 10.02 11.55 0.23
CA CYS A 85 10.98 11.82 -0.84
C CYS A 85 10.46 12.87 -1.84
N VAL A 86 11.25 13.92 -2.02
CA VAL A 86 11.01 14.98 -3.02
C VAL A 86 11.21 14.40 -4.43
N GLY A 87 10.35 14.76 -5.37
CA GLY A 87 10.38 14.24 -6.75
C GLY A 87 9.82 12.82 -6.91
N GLY A 88 9.35 12.17 -5.84
CA GLY A 88 8.59 10.91 -5.90
C GLY A 88 7.18 11.10 -5.34
N MET A 89 6.91 10.48 -4.18
CA MET A 89 5.62 10.66 -3.48
C MET A 89 5.41 12.08 -2.93
N ASN A 90 6.48 12.77 -2.50
CA ASN A 90 6.44 14.16 -2.04
C ASN A 90 5.39 14.43 -0.94
N ARG A 91 5.36 13.59 0.10
CA ARG A 91 4.43 13.62 1.25
C ARG A 91 2.95 13.46 0.88
N ARG A 92 2.65 13.01 -0.33
CA ARG A 92 1.28 12.74 -0.77
C ARG A 92 0.88 11.31 -0.37
N PRO A 93 -0.29 11.12 0.26
CA PRO A 93 -0.77 9.78 0.64
C PRO A 93 -1.10 8.96 -0.61
N ILE A 94 -0.77 7.67 -0.55
CA ILE A 94 -1.04 6.72 -1.63
C ILE A 94 -1.94 5.58 -1.14
N LEU A 95 -2.75 5.06 -2.06
CA LEU A 95 -3.48 3.81 -1.91
C LEU A 95 -2.74 2.72 -2.66
N ILE A 96 -2.62 1.56 -2.03
CA ILE A 96 -2.13 0.35 -2.67
C ILE A 96 -3.35 -0.50 -2.99
N ILE A 97 -3.58 -0.71 -4.28
CA ILE A 97 -4.65 -1.55 -4.79
C ILE A 97 -4.06 -2.92 -5.10
N ILE A 98 -4.70 -3.97 -4.57
CA ILE A 98 -4.39 -5.36 -4.88
C ILE A 98 -5.61 -5.96 -5.55
N THR A 99 -5.36 -6.67 -6.64
CA THR A 99 -6.38 -7.37 -7.42
C THR A 99 -6.03 -8.86 -7.46
N LEU A 100 -7.06 -9.69 -7.34
CA LEU A 100 -7.00 -11.09 -7.71
C LEU A 100 -7.56 -11.20 -9.12
N GLU A 101 -6.78 -11.76 -10.03
CA GLU A 101 -7.10 -11.80 -11.46
C GLU A 101 -6.97 -13.22 -12.02
N THR A 102 -7.81 -13.54 -13.00
CA THR A 102 -7.63 -14.75 -13.81
C THR A 102 -6.48 -14.57 -14.78
N ARG A 103 -6.04 -15.67 -15.42
CA ARG A 103 -5.00 -15.62 -16.47
C ARG A 103 -5.40 -14.75 -17.67
N ASP A 104 -6.70 -14.60 -17.90
CA ASP A 104 -7.26 -13.78 -18.99
C ASP A 104 -7.37 -12.29 -18.60
N GLY A 105 -6.90 -11.91 -17.41
CA GLY A 105 -6.97 -10.53 -16.90
C GLY A 105 -8.32 -10.13 -16.33
N GLN A 106 -9.24 -11.09 -16.10
CA GLN A 106 -10.51 -10.79 -15.45
C GLN A 106 -10.31 -10.63 -13.95
N VAL A 107 -10.78 -9.52 -13.39
CA VAL A 107 -10.69 -9.25 -11.95
C VAL A 107 -11.74 -10.07 -11.20
N LEU A 108 -11.28 -10.97 -10.34
CA LEU A 108 -12.11 -11.76 -9.42
C LEU A 108 -12.39 -11.01 -8.13
N GLY A 109 -11.44 -10.22 -7.64
CA GLY A 109 -11.55 -9.47 -6.39
C GLY A 109 -10.60 -8.29 -6.33
N ARG A 110 -10.95 -7.28 -5.53
CA ARG A 110 -10.14 -6.08 -5.34
C ARG A 110 -10.21 -5.63 -3.89
N ARG A 111 -9.05 -5.36 -3.30
CA ARG A 111 -8.91 -4.69 -2.01
C ARG A 111 -7.90 -3.56 -2.14
N SER A 112 -8.02 -2.56 -1.28
CA SER A 112 -7.08 -1.45 -1.24
C SER A 112 -6.85 -0.99 0.18
N PHE A 113 -5.63 -0.54 0.48
CA PHE A 113 -5.27 0.03 1.76
C PHE A 113 -4.39 1.26 1.58
N GLU A 114 -4.38 2.14 2.58
CA GLU A 114 -3.51 3.32 2.58
C GLU A 114 -2.08 2.95 2.98
N GLY A 115 -1.11 3.43 2.19
CA GLY A 115 0.30 3.20 2.41
C GLY A 115 1.02 4.47 2.84
N ARG A 116 1.53 4.49 4.08
CA ARG A 116 2.57 5.45 4.52
C ARG A 116 3.90 4.71 4.67
N ILE A 117 4.93 5.17 3.96
CA ILE A 117 6.29 4.62 4.04
C ILE A 117 7.18 5.63 4.75
N CYS A 118 7.67 5.24 5.93
CA CYS A 118 8.43 6.10 6.82
C CYS A 118 9.53 5.33 7.55
N ALA A 119 10.49 6.04 8.11
CA ALA A 119 11.63 5.46 8.83
C ALA A 119 11.25 4.86 10.18
N CYS A 120 10.16 5.34 10.82
CA CYS A 120 9.73 4.88 12.14
C CYS A 120 8.23 4.54 12.16
N PRO A 121 7.80 3.43 11.54
CA PRO A 121 6.38 3.12 11.36
C PRO A 121 5.59 3.02 12.67
N GLY A 122 6.17 2.47 13.74
CA GLY A 122 5.50 2.33 15.03
C GLY A 122 5.16 3.67 15.68
N ARG A 123 6.06 4.65 15.57
CA ARG A 123 5.84 6.01 16.08
C ARG A 123 4.75 6.72 15.27
N ASP A 124 4.87 6.70 13.95
CA ASP A 124 3.94 7.38 13.06
C ASP A 124 2.54 6.76 13.17
N ARG A 125 2.43 5.43 13.29
CA ARG A 125 1.15 4.75 13.57
C ARG A 125 0.52 5.23 14.86
N LYS A 126 1.28 5.26 15.96
CA LYS A 126 0.76 5.71 17.26
C LYS A 126 0.25 7.15 17.19
N ALA A 127 1.02 8.04 16.55
CA ALA A 127 0.63 9.43 16.38
C ALA A 127 -0.66 9.57 15.53
N ASP A 128 -0.78 8.79 14.45
CA ASP A 128 -1.97 8.79 13.60
C ASP A 128 -3.21 8.25 14.35
N GLU A 129 -3.06 7.18 15.16
CA GLU A 129 -4.11 6.65 16.03
C GLU A 129 -4.52 7.62 17.16
N ASP A 130 -3.56 8.29 17.79
CA ASP A 130 -3.80 9.31 18.82
C ASP A 130 -4.61 10.48 18.24
N HIS A 131 -4.17 11.02 17.10
CA HIS A 131 -4.84 12.12 16.42
C HIS A 131 -6.28 11.76 15.98
N PHE A 132 -6.49 10.52 15.53
CA PHE A 132 -7.83 10.04 15.18
C PHE A 132 -8.77 10.00 16.40
N ARG A 133 -8.28 9.50 17.55
CA ARG A 133 -9.05 9.50 18.81
C ARG A 133 -9.41 10.91 19.26
N GLU A 134 -8.46 11.85 19.19
CA GLU A 134 -8.69 13.25 19.53
C GLU A 134 -9.74 13.91 18.62
N GLN A 135 -9.68 13.66 17.31
CA GLN A 135 -10.69 14.15 16.37
C GLN A 135 -12.08 13.57 16.62
N GLN A 136 -12.18 12.29 16.97
CA GLN A 136 -13.46 11.68 17.34
C GLN A 136 -14.05 12.34 18.59
N ALA A 137 -13.25 12.53 19.64
CA ALA A 137 -13.70 13.18 20.87
C ALA A 137 -14.19 14.63 20.61
N LEU A 138 -13.49 15.37 19.76
CA LEU A 138 -13.90 16.72 19.33
C LEU A 138 -15.24 16.67 18.56
N ASN A 139 -15.40 15.75 17.60
CA ASN A 139 -16.64 15.62 16.84
C ASN A 139 -17.84 15.21 17.72
N GLU A 140 -17.64 14.31 18.69
CA GLU A 140 -18.68 13.93 19.66
C GLU A 140 -19.08 15.10 20.56
N SER A 141 -18.12 15.95 20.94
CA SER A 141 -18.38 17.16 21.73
C SER A 141 -19.20 18.21 20.95
N VAL A 142 -19.01 18.28 19.63
CA VAL A 142 -19.77 19.17 18.73
C VAL A 142 -21.17 18.62 18.45
N ALA A 143 -21.32 17.30 18.29
CA ALA A 143 -22.63 16.65 18.08
C ALA A 143 -23.59 16.79 19.27
N LYS A 144 -23.07 16.95 20.50
CA LYS A 144 -23.89 17.25 21.69
C LYS A 144 -24.46 18.67 21.72
N ASN A 145 -23.94 19.59 20.90
CA ASN A 145 -24.37 20.99 20.83
C ASN A 145 -25.16 21.34 19.55
N GLY A 146 -25.39 20.39 18.64
CA GLY A 146 -26.13 20.62 17.40
C GLY A 146 -26.85 19.37 16.92
N SER A 147 -28.18 19.38 17.03
CA SER A 147 -29.05 18.41 16.36
C SER A 147 -28.80 18.45 14.85
N ALA A 148 -28.20 17.39 14.28
CA ALA A 148 -28.51 16.88 12.95
C ALA A 148 -27.69 15.61 12.62
N ASN A 149 -28.45 14.55 12.37
CA ASN A 149 -28.12 13.28 11.76
C ASN A 149 -27.02 13.34 10.68
N LYS A 150 -25.87 12.71 10.92
CA LYS A 150 -24.95 12.24 9.87
C LYS A 150 -24.39 10.88 10.27
N ARG A 151 -24.91 9.83 9.63
CA ARG A 151 -24.30 8.49 9.65
C ARG A 151 -22.91 8.62 9.02
N SER A 152 -21.87 8.60 9.84
CA SER A 152 -20.53 8.30 9.37
C SER A 152 -20.50 6.82 9.02
N GLU A 153 -20.20 6.51 7.77
CA GLU A 153 -19.86 5.15 7.38
C GLU A 153 -18.62 4.77 8.18
N ASP A 154 -18.83 3.91 9.17
CA ASP A 154 -17.78 3.24 9.92
C ASP A 154 -16.96 2.43 8.93
N GLY A 155 -15.92 3.06 8.39
CA GLY A 155 -14.87 2.37 7.67
C GLY A 155 -14.21 1.43 8.66
N GLU A 156 -14.66 0.17 8.65
CA GLU A 156 -13.98 -0.95 9.27
C GLU A 156 -12.49 -0.86 8.91
N PHE A 157 -11.71 -0.30 9.82
CA PHE A 157 -10.27 -0.44 9.86
C PHE A 157 -10.04 -1.92 10.18
N PHE A 158 -10.11 -2.76 9.14
CA PHE A 158 -9.68 -4.14 9.23
C PHE A 158 -8.25 -4.10 9.74
N PHE A 159 -8.10 -4.60 10.96
CA PHE A 159 -6.87 -4.74 11.70
C PHE A 159 -6.04 -5.82 10.99
N LEU A 160 -5.46 -5.51 9.83
CA LEU A 160 -4.48 -6.40 9.24
C LEU A 160 -3.32 -6.43 10.24
N LEU A 161 -3.02 -7.62 10.76
CA LEU A 161 -1.95 -7.85 11.73
C LEU A 161 -0.60 -7.57 11.05
N PHE A 162 -0.20 -6.30 10.99
CA PHE A 162 1.02 -5.82 10.36
C PHE A 162 2.22 -6.12 11.26
N PHE A 163 2.86 -7.28 11.08
CA PHE A 163 4.21 -7.48 11.58
C PHE A 163 5.20 -6.69 10.70
N LEU A 164 5.47 -5.45 11.09
CA LEU A 164 6.61 -4.68 10.61
C LEU A 164 7.82 -5.05 11.47
N SER A 165 8.63 -6.01 11.03
CA SER A 165 9.96 -6.23 11.59
C SER A 165 10.94 -5.34 10.83
N ASP A 166 11.43 -4.28 11.49
CA ASP A 166 12.65 -3.46 11.30
C ASP A 166 13.26 -3.18 9.91
N ASN A 167 12.63 -3.51 8.78
CA ASN A 167 13.30 -3.44 7.48
C ASN A 167 12.40 -3.05 6.28
N MET A 168 11.37 -2.22 6.50
CA MET A 168 10.43 -1.77 5.45
C MET A 168 9.69 -2.90 4.69
N ARG A 169 9.75 -4.14 5.18
CA ARG A 169 9.09 -5.32 4.62
C ARG A 169 7.64 -5.35 5.09
N LYS A 170 6.68 -5.41 4.16
CA LYS A 170 5.27 -5.62 4.49
C LYS A 170 4.84 -7.04 4.09
N LYS A 171 4.22 -7.74 5.03
CA LYS A 171 3.60 -9.04 4.85
C LYS A 171 2.08 -8.85 4.68
N ILE A 172 1.51 -9.25 3.54
CA ILE A 172 0.06 -9.15 3.29
C ILE A 172 -0.52 -10.55 3.27
N ARG A 173 -1.63 -10.77 3.99
CA ARG A 173 -2.39 -12.02 3.94
C ARG A 173 -3.52 -11.90 2.91
N LEU A 174 -3.66 -12.91 2.07
CA LEU A 174 -4.61 -12.94 0.94
C LEU A 174 -6.02 -13.46 1.32
N ASP A 175 -6.24 -13.88 2.56
CA ASP A 175 -7.56 -14.26 3.10
C ASP A 175 -8.52 -13.08 3.25
N GLU A 176 -8.03 -11.84 3.40
CA GLU A 176 -8.88 -10.63 3.44
C GLU A 176 -9.54 -10.25 2.09
N PHE A 177 -9.33 -11.05 1.04
CA PHE A 177 -9.90 -10.83 -0.29
C PHE A 177 -11.26 -11.53 -0.48
N PHE A 178 -11.62 -12.46 0.39
CA PHE A 178 -12.89 -13.19 0.37
C PHE A 178 -13.81 -12.77 1.53
#